data_AF-A0A165LG19-F1
#
_entry.id   AF-A0A165LG19-F1
#
_cell.length_a   1.000
_cell.length_b   1.000
_cell.length_c   1.000
_cell.angle_alpha   90.00
_cell.angle_beta   90.00
_cell.angle_gamma   90.00
#
_symmetry.space_group_name_H-M   'P 1'
#
loop_
_entity.id
_entity.type
_entity.pdbx_description
1 polymer ?
#
loop_
_entity_poly.entity_id
_entity_poly.type
_entity_poly.pdbx_seq_one_letter_code
_entity_poly.pdbx_strand_id
1 'polypeptide(L)'
;MHNLYSWIASRSSTTACWSCQTISESHCIPRLLSNTSLEEVYVFFYDVPPSMLQIESILLTLLSGITSPHLQNLYIYMQLQPPVALQLEVAVPRNETNSADYTAAFHAILHNVEGQLCQPSNTTSMVSLNLDGMGCTSVAGSRLMVVIESRIVTLFAPWLDHSLLDITLIRPRVLAS
;
A
#
# COMPACT_ATOMS: atom_id res chain seq x y z
N MET A 1 2.47 -21.52 -16.96
CA MET A 1 2.00 -20.39 -16.14
C MET A 1 2.42 -19.12 -16.85
N HIS A 2 1.49 -18.42 -17.49
CA HIS A 2 1.77 -17.14 -18.13
C HIS A 2 1.57 -16.04 -17.09
N ASN A 3 2.64 -15.36 -16.70
CA ASN A 3 2.53 -14.11 -15.95
C ASN A 3 1.95 -13.05 -16.89
N LEU A 4 0.66 -12.81 -16.78
CA LEU A 4 -0.04 -11.76 -17.51
C LEU A 4 0.18 -10.43 -16.80
N TYR A 5 1.28 -9.74 -17.14
CA TYR A 5 1.44 -8.34 -16.80
C TYR A 5 0.60 -7.53 -17.80
N SER A 6 -0.56 -7.04 -17.40
CA SER A 6 -1.35 -6.13 -18.23
C SER A 6 -1.00 -4.68 -17.89
N TRP A 7 -0.20 -4.05 -18.76
CA TRP A 7 0.00 -2.61 -18.76
C TRP A 7 -1.12 -1.96 -19.57
N ILE A 8 -2.01 -1.22 -18.91
CA ILE A 8 -2.95 -0.33 -19.59
C ILE A 8 -2.55 1.09 -19.17
N ALA A 9 -1.57 1.68 -19.86
CA ALA A 9 -1.47 3.13 -19.81
C ALA A 9 -2.72 3.71 -20.48
N SER A 10 -3.58 4.31 -19.66
CA SER A 10 -4.62 5.20 -20.13
C SER A 10 -3.99 6.32 -20.95
N ARG A 11 -4.64 6.76 -22.03
CA ARG A 11 -4.12 7.70 -23.03
C ARG A 11 -4.02 9.16 -22.56
N SER A 12 -4.23 9.47 -21.28
CA SER A 12 -3.95 10.79 -20.71
C SER A 12 -2.50 10.83 -20.19
N SER A 13 -1.72 11.83 -20.61
CA SER A 13 -0.29 11.96 -20.24
C SER A 13 -0.03 12.18 -18.75
N THR A 14 -1.07 12.39 -17.95
CA THR A 14 -1.00 12.72 -16.52
C THR A 14 -1.58 11.63 -15.60
N THR A 15 -2.26 10.62 -16.13
CA THR A 15 -2.84 9.53 -15.34
C THR A 15 -2.11 8.23 -15.63
N ALA A 16 -1.77 7.48 -14.59
CA ALA A 16 -1.17 6.17 -14.77
C ALA A 16 -1.79 5.11 -13.87
N CYS A 17 -1.97 3.91 -14.45
CA CYS A 17 -2.67 2.80 -13.84
C CYS A 17 -1.83 1.52 -13.95
N TRP A 18 -1.62 0.85 -12.82
CA TRP A 18 -0.87 -0.40 -12.73
C TRP A 18 -1.64 -1.46 -11.98
N SER A 19 -1.60 -2.67 -12.52
CA SER A 19 -2.19 -3.86 -11.91
C SER A 19 -1.15 -4.97 -11.83
N CYS A 20 -1.02 -5.56 -10.65
CA CYS A 20 -0.10 -6.63 -10.34
C CYS A 20 -0.87 -7.83 -9.78
N GLN A 21 -0.86 -8.96 -10.49
CA GLN A 21 -1.58 -10.17 -10.04
C GLN A 21 -0.80 -11.04 -9.07
N THR A 22 0.53 -11.07 -9.16
CA THR A 22 1.36 -11.92 -8.31
C THR A 22 2.64 -11.19 -7.95
N ILE A 23 2.83 -10.91 -6.66
CA ILE A 23 4.09 -10.38 -6.13
C ILE A 23 5.01 -11.57 -5.83
N SER A 24 5.33 -12.36 -6.84
CA SER A 24 6.32 -13.42 -6.66
C SER A 24 7.74 -12.87 -6.71
N GLU A 25 7.97 -11.74 -7.39
CA GLU A 25 9.29 -11.13 -7.53
C GLU A 25 9.15 -9.61 -7.69
N SER A 26 10.15 -8.85 -7.24
CA SER A 26 10.29 -7.38 -7.25
C SER A 26 10.09 -6.66 -8.61
N HIS A 27 9.71 -7.40 -9.64
CA HIS A 27 9.40 -6.93 -10.99
C HIS A 27 7.99 -6.34 -11.13
N CYS A 28 7.12 -6.53 -10.14
CA CYS A 28 5.71 -6.14 -10.24
C CYS A 28 5.39 -4.73 -9.71
N ILE A 29 6.34 -4.10 -9.00
CA ILE A 29 6.16 -2.74 -8.46
C ILE A 29 6.56 -1.75 -9.55
N PRO A 30 5.68 -0.81 -9.94
CA PRO A 30 6.00 0.13 -11.01
C PRO A 30 7.15 1.04 -10.58
N ARG A 31 8.20 1.07 -11.39
CA ARG A 31 9.26 2.08 -11.26
C ARG A 31 8.79 3.34 -11.94
N LEU A 32 8.21 4.26 -11.17
CA LEU A 32 7.72 5.56 -11.65
C LEU A 32 8.84 6.57 -11.93
N LEU A 33 10.08 6.10 -11.96
CA LEU A 33 11.30 6.88 -12.15
C LEU A 33 11.21 7.68 -13.46
N SER A 34 11.31 9.01 -13.35
CA SER A 34 11.32 10.01 -14.44
C SER A 34 9.95 10.56 -14.89
N ASN A 35 8.85 10.17 -14.25
CA ASN A 35 7.54 10.73 -14.62
C ASN A 35 7.26 12.02 -13.84
N THR A 36 7.66 13.16 -14.39
CA THR A 36 7.47 14.47 -13.74
C THR A 36 6.05 15.03 -13.91
N SER A 37 5.25 14.51 -14.85
CA SER A 37 3.92 15.05 -15.19
C SER A 37 2.73 14.24 -14.65
N LEU A 38 2.94 13.30 -13.73
CA LEU A 38 1.84 12.49 -13.19
C LEU A 38 1.01 13.29 -12.19
N GLU A 39 -0.27 13.39 -12.47
CA GLU A 39 -1.27 13.96 -11.56
C GLU A 39 -2.02 12.86 -10.81
N GLU A 40 -2.24 11.71 -11.45
CA GLU A 40 -3.01 10.63 -10.87
C GLU A 40 -2.32 9.27 -11.04
N VAL A 41 -2.21 8.53 -9.95
CA VAL A 41 -1.58 7.21 -9.92
C VAL A 41 -2.52 6.21 -9.25
N TYR A 42 -2.89 5.17 -9.97
CA TYR A 42 -3.72 4.06 -9.48
C TYR A 42 -2.89 2.77 -9.51
N VAL A 43 -2.77 2.09 -8.38
CA VAL A 43 -1.99 0.85 -8.26
C VAL A 43 -2.84 -0.22 -7.58
N PHE A 44 -2.96 -1.37 -8.23
CA PHE A 44 -3.72 -2.51 -7.75
C PHE A 44 -2.79 -3.69 -7.59
N PHE A 45 -2.67 -4.20 -6.36
CA PHE A 45 -1.97 -5.43 -6.05
C PHE A 45 -2.99 -6.49 -5.67
N TYR A 46 -2.96 -7.62 -6.38
CA TYR A 46 -3.77 -8.78 -6.08
C TYR A 46 -2.90 -9.88 -5.50
N ASP A 47 -3.54 -10.78 -4.75
CA ASP A 47 -2.91 -11.96 -4.18
C ASP A 47 -1.62 -11.64 -3.39
N VAL A 48 -1.65 -10.55 -2.61
CA VAL A 48 -0.54 -10.14 -1.74
C VAL A 48 -0.49 -11.07 -0.53
N PRO A 49 0.63 -11.77 -0.26
CA PRO A 49 0.74 -12.54 0.98
C PRO A 49 0.52 -11.63 2.19
N PRO A 50 -0.21 -12.07 3.23
CA PRO A 50 -0.54 -11.23 4.38
C PRO A 50 0.66 -11.13 5.34
N SER A 51 1.78 -10.63 4.83
CA SER A 51 3.06 -10.45 5.51
C SER A 51 3.35 -8.96 5.64
N MET A 52 3.49 -8.47 6.87
CA MET A 52 3.79 -7.05 7.12
C MET A 52 5.07 -6.60 6.42
N LEU A 53 6.12 -7.41 6.48
CA LEU A 53 7.39 -7.09 5.82
C LEU A 53 7.23 -6.93 4.31
N GLN A 54 6.37 -7.74 3.69
CA GLN A 54 6.11 -7.64 2.26
C GLN A 54 5.26 -6.43 1.92
N ILE A 55 4.20 -6.16 2.68
CA ILE A 55 3.34 -4.98 2.51
C ILE A 55 4.17 -3.70 2.65
N GLU A 56 4.99 -3.58 3.71
CA GLU A 56 5.86 -2.44 3.94
C GLU A 56 6.87 -2.24 2.81
N SER A 57 7.52 -3.33 2.36
CA SER A 57 8.47 -3.28 1.25
C SER A 57 7.83 -2.79 -0.06
N ILE A 58 6.60 -3.24 -0.35
CA ILE A 58 5.84 -2.79 -1.52
C ILE A 58 5.56 -1.29 -1.44
N LEU A 59 5.02 -0.84 -0.30
CA LEU A 59 4.69 0.56 -0.08
C LEU A 59 5.93 1.45 -0.18
N LEU A 60 7.02 1.07 0.50
CA LEU A 60 8.27 1.84 0.47
C LEU A 60 8.84 1.95 -0.95
N THR A 61 8.86 0.83 -1.69
CA THR A 61 9.35 0.82 -3.07
C THR A 61 8.47 1.66 -4.00
N LEU A 62 7.14 1.58 -3.86
CA LEU A 62 6.21 2.36 -4.66
C LEU A 62 6.35 3.86 -4.36
N LEU A 63 6.28 4.24 -3.09
CA LEU A 63 6.32 5.64 -2.66
C LEU A 63 7.65 6.31 -2.98
N SER A 64 8.77 5.61 -2.80
CA SER A 64 10.09 6.13 -3.19
C SER A 64 10.26 6.34 -4.70
N GLY A 65 9.46 5.65 -5.52
CA GLY A 65 9.45 5.83 -6.97
C GLY A 65 8.69 7.06 -7.43
N ILE A 66 7.82 7.64 -6.59
CA ILE A 66 7.01 8.81 -6.93
C ILE A 66 7.87 10.07 -6.86
N THR A 67 8.03 10.73 -8.00
CA THR A 67 8.83 11.96 -8.11
C THR A 67 8.09 13.11 -8.79
N SER A 68 6.79 12.95 -9.07
CA SER A 68 6.04 13.98 -9.80
C SER A 68 5.62 15.11 -8.84
N PRO A 69 6.03 16.36 -9.07
CA PRO A 69 5.56 17.51 -8.29
C PRO A 69 4.11 17.90 -8.60
N HIS A 70 3.46 17.24 -9.56
CA HIS A 70 2.09 17.52 -9.96
C HIS A 70 1.10 16.49 -9.41
N LEU A 71 1.56 15.57 -8.55
CA LEU A 71 0.72 14.51 -8.03
C LEU A 71 -0.43 15.11 -7.21
N GLN A 72 -1.64 14.73 -7.59
CA GLN A 72 -2.90 15.13 -6.95
C GLN A 72 -3.55 13.94 -6.27
N ASN A 73 -3.56 12.78 -6.93
CA ASN A 73 -4.25 11.58 -6.45
C ASN A 73 -3.33 10.34 -6.51
N LEU A 74 -3.17 9.65 -5.39
CA LEU A 74 -2.52 8.35 -5.29
C LEU A 74 -3.48 7.33 -4.69
N TYR A 75 -3.91 6.36 -5.50
CA TYR A 75 -4.77 5.28 -5.07
C TYR A 75 -4.01 3.96 -5.07
N ILE A 76 -3.96 3.30 -3.91
CA ILE A 76 -3.29 2.02 -3.72
C ILE A 76 -4.33 1.02 -3.19
N TYR A 77 -4.56 -0.04 -3.95
CA TYR A 77 -5.40 -1.17 -3.56
C TYR A 77 -4.53 -2.42 -3.38
N MET A 78 -4.69 -3.13 -2.26
CA MET A 78 -4.05 -4.42 -2.02
C MET A 78 -5.08 -5.45 -1.58
N GLN A 79 -5.27 -6.49 -2.39
CA GLN A 79 -6.02 -7.68 -1.99
C GLN A 79 -5.07 -8.70 -1.37
N LEU A 80 -5.31 -9.01 -0.10
CA LEU A 80 -4.50 -9.94 0.67
C LEU A 80 -4.95 -11.39 0.43
N GLN A 81 -3.99 -12.31 0.31
CA GLN A 81 -4.25 -13.74 0.29
C GLN A 81 -4.73 -14.22 1.66
N PRO A 82 -5.56 -15.27 1.70
CA PRO A 82 -5.85 -15.97 2.94
C PRO A 82 -4.54 -16.44 3.60
N PRO A 83 -4.36 -16.26 4.93
CA PRO A 83 -3.18 -16.74 5.61
C PRO A 83 -3.13 -18.26 5.54
N VAL A 84 -2.01 -18.80 5.06
CA VAL A 84 -1.74 -20.24 5.15
C VAL A 84 -1.44 -20.57 6.61
N ALA A 85 -1.91 -21.71 7.13
CA ALA A 85 -1.86 -22.07 8.55
C ALA A 85 -0.48 -21.88 9.23
N LEU A 86 0.62 -21.98 8.48
CA LEU A 86 1.99 -21.78 8.94
C LEU A 86 2.39 -20.31 9.20
N GLN A 87 1.69 -19.33 8.62
CA GLN A 87 2.02 -17.90 8.75
C GLN A 87 1.50 -17.28 10.05
N LEU A 88 0.62 -17.99 10.77
CA LEU A 88 0.01 -17.50 12.00
C LEU A 88 0.93 -17.48 13.21
N GLU A 89 1.93 -18.37 13.25
CA GLU A 89 2.90 -18.42 14.35
C GLU A 89 3.98 -17.34 14.23
N VAL A 90 4.14 -16.73 13.05
CA VAL A 90 5.18 -15.73 12.74
C VAL A 90 4.69 -14.29 12.90
N ALA A 91 3.39 -14.09 13.12
CA ALA A 91 2.77 -12.76 13.27
C ALA A 91 3.11 -12.04 14.59
N VAL A 92 3.90 -12.66 15.48
CA VAL A 92 4.47 -11.97 16.65
C VAL A 92 5.83 -11.40 16.24
N PRO A 93 6.06 -10.07 16.31
CA PRO A 93 7.29 -9.46 15.83
C PRO A 93 8.48 -10.00 16.64
N ARG A 94 9.29 -10.86 16.02
CA ARG A 94 10.52 -11.37 16.61
C ARG A 94 11.63 -10.36 16.32
N ASN A 95 11.86 -9.47 17.30
CA ASN A 95 12.95 -8.49 17.37
C ASN A 95 13.04 -7.49 16.21
N GLU A 96 12.24 -6.43 16.35
CA GLU A 96 12.25 -5.19 15.58
C GLU A 96 13.47 -4.28 15.89
N THR A 97 14.68 -4.82 15.96
CA THR A 97 15.88 -4.02 16.29
C THR A 97 16.21 -2.94 15.23
N ASN A 98 15.60 -3.04 14.03
CA ASN A 98 15.73 -2.06 12.94
C ASN A 98 14.42 -1.28 12.63
N SER A 99 13.38 -1.44 13.46
CA SER A 99 12.04 -0.88 13.16
C SER A 99 12.00 0.65 13.25
N ALA A 100 12.74 1.25 14.19
CA ALA A 100 12.80 2.69 14.34
C ALA A 100 13.47 3.38 13.13
N ASP A 101 14.60 2.85 12.66
CA ASP A 101 15.32 3.37 11.49
C ASP A 101 14.51 3.20 10.20
N TYR A 102 13.81 2.07 10.07
CA TYR A 102 12.93 1.82 8.92
C TYR A 102 11.73 2.75 8.92
N THR A 103 11.11 2.98 10.09
CA THR A 103 9.99 3.92 10.26
C THR A 103 10.44 5.35 9.95
N ALA A 104 11.62 5.75 10.40
CA ALA A 104 12.18 7.07 10.10
C ALA A 104 12.46 7.26 8.59
N ALA A 105 13.01 6.25 7.92
CA ALA A 105 13.22 6.27 6.47
C ALA A 105 11.89 6.34 5.71
N PHE A 106 10.88 5.61 6.16
CA PHE A 106 9.53 5.67 5.61
C PHE A 106 8.95 7.09 5.76
N HIS A 107 9.00 7.67 6.96
CA HIS A 107 8.54 9.04 7.20
C HIS A 107 9.30 10.09 6.38
N ALA A 108 10.60 9.91 6.14
CA ALA A 108 11.36 10.80 5.26
C ALA A 108 10.87 10.73 3.80
N ILE A 109 10.53 9.53 3.31
CA ILE A 109 9.92 9.35 1.99
C ILE A 109 8.53 10.00 1.95
N LEU A 110 7.72 9.78 2.99
CA LEU A 110 6.40 10.39 3.12
C LEU A 110 6.47 11.92 3.08
N HIS A 111 7.39 12.54 3.83
CA HIS A 111 7.56 13.99 3.82
C HIS A 111 7.99 14.52 2.43
N ASN A 112 8.83 13.78 1.70
CA ASN A 112 9.22 14.14 0.34
C ASN A 112 8.06 14.10 -0.65
N VAL A 113 7.16 13.12 -0.51
CA VAL A 113 5.96 13.01 -1.35
C VAL A 113 4.91 14.05 -0.91
N GLU A 114 4.77 14.32 0.38
CA GLU A 114 3.90 15.39 0.91
C GLU A 114 4.23 16.76 0.31
N GLY A 115 5.52 17.11 0.22
CA GLY A 115 5.96 18.34 -0.44
C GLY A 115 5.66 18.41 -1.95
N GLN A 116 5.34 17.27 -2.58
CA GLN A 116 4.99 17.18 -4.00
C GLN A 116 3.46 17.17 -4.24
N LEU A 117 2.67 16.91 -3.20
CA LEU A 117 1.22 16.94 -3.29
C LEU A 117 0.77 18.41 -3.38
N CYS A 118 0.38 18.84 -4.58
CA CYS A 118 -0.17 20.17 -4.81
C CYS A 118 -1.50 20.32 -4.04
N GLN A 119 -1.52 20.93 -2.84
CA GLN A 119 -2.75 21.13 -2.05
C GLN A 119 -3.87 21.72 -2.93
N PRO A 120 -4.92 20.94 -3.29
CA PRO A 120 -6.11 21.54 -3.85
C PRO A 120 -6.90 22.12 -2.68
N SER A 121 -7.29 23.38 -2.82
CA SER A 121 -8.24 24.00 -1.92
C SER A 121 -9.51 23.14 -1.86
N ASN A 122 -9.83 22.65 -0.67
CA ASN A 122 -11.07 22.01 -0.27
C ASN A 122 -11.23 20.51 -0.65
N THR A 123 -10.87 19.65 0.31
CA THR A 123 -11.69 18.51 0.80
C THR A 123 -11.61 17.10 0.17
N THR A 124 -10.60 16.75 -0.62
CA THR A 124 -10.37 15.34 -0.98
C THR A 124 -8.99 14.86 -0.54
N SER A 125 -8.96 13.78 0.26
CA SER A 125 -7.72 13.10 0.63
C SER A 125 -6.95 12.71 -0.62
N MET A 126 -5.71 13.17 -0.71
CA MET A 126 -4.87 13.04 -1.91
C MET A 126 -4.31 11.63 -2.07
N VAL A 127 -4.30 10.85 -0.98
CA VAL A 127 -3.88 9.46 -0.98
C VAL A 127 -5.01 8.58 -0.46
N SER A 128 -5.25 7.45 -1.11
CA SER A 128 -6.19 6.41 -0.68
C SER A 128 -5.48 5.07 -0.62
N LEU A 129 -5.47 4.44 0.56
CA LEU A 129 -4.94 3.09 0.75
C LEU A 129 -6.07 2.13 1.13
N ASN A 130 -6.35 1.17 0.26
CA ASN A 130 -7.39 0.18 0.43
C ASN A 130 -6.75 -1.20 0.64
N LEU A 131 -6.94 -1.77 1.84
CA LEU A 131 -6.50 -3.13 2.16
C LEU A 131 -7.73 -4.04 2.21
N ASP A 132 -7.81 -4.96 1.24
CA ASP A 132 -8.86 -5.97 1.16
C ASP A 132 -8.42 -7.29 1.79
N GLY A 133 -8.96 -7.55 2.98
CA GLY A 133 -8.77 -8.78 3.74
C GLY A 133 -9.93 -9.76 3.60
N MET A 134 -10.82 -9.65 2.61
CA MET A 134 -11.99 -10.53 2.47
C MET A 134 -11.64 -12.02 2.39
N GLY A 135 -10.42 -12.37 1.97
CA GLY A 135 -9.89 -13.75 2.02
C GLY A 135 -9.56 -14.25 3.43
N CYS A 136 -9.46 -13.38 4.44
CA CYS A 136 -9.01 -13.67 5.80
C CYS A 136 -10.15 -14.02 6.77
N THR A 137 -11.12 -14.84 6.35
CA THR A 137 -12.37 -15.11 7.09
C THR A 137 -12.19 -15.91 8.39
N SER A 138 -11.03 -16.52 8.61
CA SER A 138 -10.73 -17.23 9.85
C SER A 138 -10.50 -16.27 11.02
N VAL A 139 -10.71 -16.72 12.27
CA VAL A 139 -10.37 -15.95 13.49
C VAL A 139 -8.91 -15.50 13.46
N ALA A 140 -8.07 -16.42 13.01
CA ALA A 140 -6.67 -16.27 12.72
C ALA A 140 -6.38 -15.11 11.74
N GLY A 141 -7.02 -15.13 10.56
CA GLY A 141 -6.91 -14.06 9.57
C GLY A 141 -7.44 -12.72 10.07
N SER A 142 -8.53 -12.73 10.84
CA SER A 142 -9.07 -11.51 11.45
C SER A 142 -8.09 -10.86 12.43
N ARG A 143 -7.39 -11.66 13.25
CA ARG A 143 -6.34 -11.14 14.15
C ARG A 143 -5.16 -10.57 13.37
N LEU A 144 -4.74 -11.25 12.31
CA LEU A 144 -3.68 -10.76 11.44
C LEU A 144 -4.05 -9.42 10.79
N MET A 145 -5.29 -9.27 10.32
CA MET A 145 -5.79 -8.00 9.78
C MET A 145 -5.71 -6.86 10.81
N VAL A 146 -6.04 -7.11 12.07
CA VAL A 146 -5.92 -6.10 13.14
C VAL A 146 -4.47 -5.67 13.35
N VAL A 147 -3.52 -6.62 13.31
CA VAL A 147 -2.09 -6.31 13.41
C VAL A 147 -1.62 -5.50 12.21
N ILE A 148 -2.02 -5.90 11.00
CA ILE A 148 -1.68 -5.18 9.76
C ILE A 148 -2.20 -3.75 9.81
N GLU A 149 -3.46 -3.59 10.18
CA GLU A 149 -4.11 -2.29 10.37
C GLU A 149 -3.38 -1.41 11.36
N SER A 150 -3.10 -1.91 12.57
CA SER A 150 -2.40 -1.14 13.60
C SER A 150 -1.04 -0.66 13.11
N ARG A 151 -0.32 -1.51 12.35
CA ARG A 151 1.00 -1.16 11.82
C ARG A 151 0.92 -0.14 10.69
N ILE A 152 -0.03 -0.29 9.77
CA ILE A 152 -0.25 0.65 8.67
C ILE A 152 -0.66 2.02 9.19
N VAL A 153 -1.58 2.09 10.16
CA VAL A 153 -1.95 3.35 10.82
C VAL A 153 -0.72 4.01 11.46
N THR A 154 0.15 3.23 12.10
CA THR A 154 1.38 3.76 12.72
C THR A 154 2.35 4.33 11.67
N LEU A 155 2.56 3.62 10.55
CA LEU A 155 3.49 4.05 9.50
C LEU A 155 3.04 5.32 8.78
N PHE A 156 1.73 5.53 8.67
CA PHE A 156 1.16 6.69 7.99
C PHE A 156 0.62 7.75 8.94
N ALA A 157 0.88 7.65 10.25
CA ALA A 157 0.40 8.62 11.24
C ALA A 157 0.66 10.08 10.83
N PRO A 158 1.85 10.46 10.30
CA PRO A 158 2.09 11.84 9.86
C PRO A 158 1.12 12.32 8.76
N TRP A 159 0.80 11.46 7.78
CA TRP A 159 -0.13 11.80 6.70
C TRP A 159 -1.60 11.80 7.14
N LEU A 160 -1.94 10.93 8.09
CA LEU A 160 -3.26 10.91 8.72
C LEU A 160 -3.50 12.19 9.53
N ASP A 161 -2.52 12.62 10.33
CA ASP A 161 -2.59 13.82 11.16
C ASP A 161 -2.79 15.09 10.31
N HIS A 162 -2.28 15.09 9.08
CA HIS A 162 -2.44 16.18 8.12
C HIS A 162 -3.64 16.01 7.17
N SER A 163 -4.48 14.98 7.36
CA SER A 163 -5.64 14.67 6.50
C SER A 163 -5.29 14.50 5.01
N LEU A 164 -4.08 13.99 4.72
CA LEU A 164 -3.60 13.74 3.37
C LEU A 164 -3.93 12.34 2.87
N LEU A 165 -4.25 11.42 3.79
CA LEU A 165 -4.47 10.00 3.53
C LEU A 165 -5.83 9.56 4.07
N ASP A 166 -6.59 8.87 3.23
CA ASP A 166 -7.68 8.01 3.63
C ASP A 166 -7.23 6.54 3.61
N ILE A 167 -7.54 5.81 4.70
CA ILE A 167 -7.30 4.37 4.78
C ILE A 167 -8.65 3.67 4.85
N THR A 168 -8.96 2.82 3.86
CA THR A 168 -10.13 1.94 3.92
C THR A 168 -9.69 0.50 4.14
N LEU A 169 -10.28 -0.13 5.14
CA LEU A 169 -9.99 -1.52 5.49
C LEU A 169 -11.23 -2.36 5.23
N ILE A 170 -11.16 -3.22 4.22
CA ILE A 170 -12.25 -4.12 3.88
C ILE A 170 -12.01 -5.41 4.67
N ARG A 171 -12.66 -5.50 5.83
CA ARG A 171 -12.56 -6.67 6.71
C ARG A 171 -13.57 -7.74 6.30
N PRO A 172 -13.19 -9.03 6.42
CA PRO A 172 -14.15 -10.12 6.25
C PRO A 172 -15.21 -10.04 7.35
N ARG A 173 -16.48 -10.26 7.00
CA ARG A 173 -17.51 -10.49 8.00
C ARG A 173 -17.23 -11.84 8.65
N VAL A 174 -16.78 -11.84 9.91
CA VAL A 174 -16.68 -13.07 10.68
C VAL A 174 -18.08 -13.66 10.80
N LEU A 175 -18.32 -14.78 10.14
CA LEU A 175 -19.56 -15.52 10.32
C LEU A 175 -19.49 -16.14 11.72
N ALA A 176 -20.33 -15.67 12.63
CA ALA A 176 -20.49 -16.30 13.93
C ALA A 176 -20.96 -17.75 13.71
N SER A 177 -20.12 -18.69 14.12
CA SER A 177 -20.47 -20.11 14.20
C SER A 177 -21.38 -20.37 15.39
#